data_AF-A0A397CTF0-F1
#
_entry.id   AF-A0A397CTF0-F1
#
_cell.length_a   1.000
_cell.length_b   1.000
_cell.length_c   1.000
_cell.angle_alpha   90.00
_cell.angle_beta   90.00
_cell.angle_gamma   90.00
#
_symmetry.space_group_name_H-M   'P 1'
#
loop_
_entity.id
_entity.type
_entity.pdbx_description
1 polymer ?
#
loop_
_entity_poly.entity_id
_entity_poly.type
_entity_poly.pdbx_seq_one_letter_code
_entity_poly.pdbx_strand_id
1 'polypeptide(L)'
;MDTKVVWSTALVACALGVGVGLAASSIFFPSTHDATPEDDTIANLRQDLEKEKALRAQERSGRTHAERDARLLAQKQLDKDGYTFEPIGTVSSCFRDRRGTPRQGALVPGSLARITLHASISPTSLECLNQFSHMWVLFVFHENTNLAKVTTHKTATYPSKIAPPRYSTT
;
A
#
# COMPACT_ATOMS: atom_id res chain seq x y z
N MET A 1 46.35 32.89 -12.50
CA MET A 1 46.99 31.84 -11.70
C MET A 1 47.14 32.40 -10.30
N ASP A 2 46.24 32.03 -9.39
CA ASP A 2 46.50 32.16 -7.95
C ASP A 2 45.61 31.16 -7.24
N THR A 3 46.26 30.33 -6.44
CA THR A 3 45.75 29.06 -5.95
C THR A 3 45.60 29.08 -4.43
N LYS A 4 44.43 28.56 -4.03
CA LYS A 4 44.17 27.68 -2.88
C LYS A 4 44.09 28.31 -1.49
N VAL A 5 42.83 28.40 -1.08
CA VAL A 5 42.35 28.47 0.30
C VAL A 5 42.46 27.08 0.94
N VAL A 6 43.34 27.01 1.97
CA VAL A 6 43.18 26.42 3.33
C VAL A 6 42.29 25.18 3.47
N TRP A 7 42.80 24.16 4.20
CA TRP A 7 42.14 23.54 5.37
C TRP A 7 43.17 22.82 6.27
N SER A 8 43.23 23.30 7.52
CA SER A 8 43.66 22.71 8.79
C SER A 8 44.83 21.72 8.84
N THR A 9 46.02 22.23 9.19
CA THR A 9 47.05 21.46 9.88
C THR A 9 46.83 21.52 11.39
N ALA A 10 46.48 20.38 12.00
CA ALA A 10 46.50 20.24 13.45
C ALA A 10 47.97 20.19 13.93
N LEU A 11 48.32 21.13 14.82
CA LEU A 11 49.61 21.20 15.50
C LEU A 11 49.79 20.02 16.47
N VAL A 12 50.83 19.22 16.25
CA VAL A 12 51.38 18.30 17.25
C VAL A 12 52.49 19.03 18.00
N ALA A 13 52.30 19.24 19.30
CA ALA A 13 53.32 19.73 20.21
C ALA A 13 54.19 18.55 20.70
N CYS A 14 55.49 18.59 20.43
CA CYS A 14 56.47 17.71 21.06
C CYS A 14 57.10 18.43 22.25
N ALA A 15 56.75 18.02 23.48
CA ALA A 15 57.50 18.35 24.68
C ALA A 15 58.49 17.22 24.97
N LEU A 16 59.77 17.56 25.09
CA LEU A 16 60.85 16.66 25.50
C LEU A 16 60.74 16.38 27.00
N GLY A 17 60.58 15.12 27.36
CA GLY A 17 60.65 14.63 28.74
C GLY A 17 61.26 13.24 28.75
N VAL A 18 62.52 13.16 29.17
CA VAL A 18 63.27 11.91 29.36
C VAL A 18 62.63 11.14 30.52
N GLY A 19 62.00 10.02 30.19
CA GLY A 19 61.47 9.06 31.15
C GLY A 19 61.79 7.65 30.67
N VAL A 20 62.69 6.98 31.38
CA VAL A 20 63.02 5.57 31.18
C VAL A 20 61.78 4.74 31.51
N GLY A 21 61.12 4.25 30.47
CA GLY A 21 60.07 3.26 30.57
C GLY A 21 59.99 2.53 29.24
N LEU A 22 60.22 1.21 29.24
CA LEU A 22 59.95 0.35 28.10
C LEU A 22 58.43 0.27 27.88
N ALA A 23 57.83 1.36 27.43
CA ALA A 23 56.48 1.34 26.91
C ALA A 23 56.58 0.75 25.50
N ALA A 24 56.17 -0.52 25.37
CA ALA A 24 55.95 -1.17 24.08
C ALA A 24 55.07 -0.24 23.26
N SER A 25 55.69 0.49 22.35
CA SER A 25 55.03 1.39 21.43
C SER A 25 54.31 0.47 20.47
N SER A 26 53.03 0.20 20.74
CA SER A 26 52.14 -0.40 19.77
C SER A 26 52.02 0.62 18.65
N ILE A 27 52.94 0.54 17.69
CA ILE A 27 52.80 1.11 16.37
C ILE A 27 51.50 0.52 15.86
N PHE A 28 50.43 1.30 15.93
CA PHE A 28 49.16 0.96 15.30
C PHE A 28 49.44 1.10 13.81
N PHE A 29 50.00 0.05 13.22
CA PHE A 29 50.04 -0.11 11.77
C PHE A 29 48.58 -0.05 11.33
N PRO A 30 48.16 0.94 10.52
CA PRO A 30 46.91 0.82 9.83
C PRO A 30 47.12 -0.36 8.90
N SER A 31 46.63 -1.53 9.32
CA SER A 31 46.53 -2.68 8.43
C SER A 31 45.57 -2.22 7.35
N THR A 32 46.12 -1.72 6.25
CA THR A 32 45.45 -1.74 4.96
C THR A 32 45.19 -3.21 4.71
N HIS A 33 44.06 -3.69 5.18
CA HIS A 33 43.54 -4.97 4.73
C HIS A 33 43.39 -4.79 3.23
N ASP A 34 44.29 -5.39 2.45
CA ASP A 34 44.16 -5.39 0.99
C ASP A 34 42.74 -5.90 0.71
N ALA A 35 41.98 -5.13 -0.06
CA ALA A 35 40.62 -5.48 -0.42
C ALA A 35 40.66 -6.86 -1.08
N THR A 36 40.03 -7.85 -0.47
CA THR A 36 40.00 -9.18 -1.07
C THR A 36 39.03 -9.12 -2.25
N PRO A 37 39.28 -9.86 -3.35
CA PRO A 37 38.35 -9.90 -4.48
C PRO A 37 36.94 -10.36 -4.07
N GLU A 38 36.81 -11.08 -2.95
CA GLU A 38 35.53 -11.46 -2.36
C GLU A 38 34.77 -10.26 -1.78
N ASP A 39 35.45 -9.30 -1.14
CA ASP A 39 34.81 -8.08 -0.60
C ASP A 39 34.20 -7.22 -1.72
N ASP A 40 34.88 -7.10 -2.86
CA ASP A 40 34.38 -6.40 -4.04
C ASP A 40 33.17 -7.12 -4.65
N THR A 41 33.18 -8.46 -4.67
CA THR A 41 32.01 -9.23 -5.14
C THR A 41 30.80 -9.02 -4.24
N ILE A 42 31.00 -9.01 -2.92
CA ILE A 42 29.94 -8.77 -1.94
C ILE A 42 29.39 -7.34 -2.10
N ALA A 43 30.26 -6.35 -2.32
CA ALA A 43 29.84 -4.97 -2.57
C ALA A 43 29.00 -4.84 -3.85
N ASN A 44 29.43 -5.47 -4.95
CA ASN A 44 28.70 -5.46 -6.22
C ASN A 44 27.33 -6.16 -6.09
N LEU A 45 27.27 -7.32 -5.45
CA LEU A 45 26.02 -8.05 -5.22
C LEU A 45 25.03 -7.26 -4.36
N ARG A 46 25.51 -6.54 -3.34
CA ARG A 46 24.68 -5.64 -2.53
C ARG A 46 24.12 -4.50 -3.39
N GLN A 47 24.95 -3.90 -4.23
CA GLN A 47 24.54 -2.84 -5.15
C GLN A 47 23.46 -3.34 -6.13
N ASP A 48 23.60 -4.55 -6.66
CA ASP A 48 22.62 -5.11 -7.59
C ASP A 48 21.31 -5.48 -6.90
N LEU A 49 21.35 -6.01 -5.67
CA LEU A 49 20.15 -6.21 -4.86
C LEU A 49 19.42 -4.88 -4.57
N GLU A 50 20.15 -3.80 -4.31
CA GLU A 50 19.56 -2.47 -4.11
C GLU A 50 18.90 -1.94 -5.40
N LYS A 51 19.58 -2.06 -6.55
CA LYS A 51 19.00 -1.71 -7.85
C LYS A 51 17.72 -2.51 -8.12
N GLU A 52 17.73 -3.82 -7.88
CA GLU A 52 16.57 -4.68 -8.12
C GLU A 52 15.41 -4.35 -7.17
N LYS A 53 15.69 -4.06 -5.89
CA LYS A 53 14.69 -3.58 -4.93
C LYS A 53 14.09 -2.25 -5.36
N ALA A 54 14.90 -1.32 -5.85
CA ALA A 54 14.45 -0.02 -6.35
C ALA A 54 13.55 -0.17 -7.58
N LEU A 55 13.96 -1.00 -8.55
CA LEU A 55 13.17 -1.29 -9.74
C LEU A 55 11.81 -1.91 -9.38
N ARG A 56 11.77 -2.90 -8.48
CA ARG A 56 10.50 -3.47 -7.98
C ARG A 56 9.64 -2.44 -7.25
N ALA A 57 10.24 -1.56 -6.46
CA ALA A 57 9.51 -0.50 -5.76
C ALA A 57 8.89 0.50 -6.74
N GLN A 58 9.63 0.89 -7.78
CA GLN A 58 9.17 1.75 -8.87
C GLN A 58 8.04 1.09 -9.68
N GLU A 59 8.15 -0.20 -9.99
CA GLU A 59 7.09 -0.95 -10.68
C GLU A 59 5.81 -0.98 -9.82
N ARG A 60 5.93 -1.29 -8.53
CA ARG A 60 4.80 -1.33 -7.60
C ARG A 60 4.13 0.04 -7.46
N SER A 61 4.91 1.10 -7.31
CA SER A 61 4.36 2.45 -7.20
C SER A 61 3.64 2.85 -8.49
N GLY A 62 4.25 2.59 -9.65
CA GLY A 62 3.63 2.84 -10.96
C GLY A 62 2.30 2.10 -11.13
N ARG A 63 2.27 0.80 -10.80
CA ARG A 63 1.03 0.00 -10.84
C ARG A 63 -0.03 0.53 -9.88
N THR A 64 0.36 0.88 -8.66
CA THR A 64 -0.56 1.42 -7.65
C THR A 64 -1.16 2.75 -8.08
N HIS A 65 -0.35 3.63 -8.67
CA HIS A 65 -0.81 4.92 -9.20
C HIS A 65 -1.79 4.73 -10.36
N ALA A 66 -1.44 3.91 -11.35
CA ALA A 66 -2.31 3.63 -12.49
C ALA A 66 -3.66 3.03 -12.06
N GLU A 67 -3.66 2.09 -11.10
CA GLU A 67 -4.89 1.50 -10.57
C GLU A 67 -5.74 2.52 -9.80
N ARG A 68 -5.10 3.41 -9.02
CA ARG A 68 -5.79 4.50 -8.31
C ARG A 68 -6.43 5.48 -9.28
N ASP A 69 -5.71 5.90 -10.32
CA ASP A 69 -6.18 6.88 -11.30
C ASP A 69 -7.35 6.32 -12.11
N ALA A 70 -7.23 5.07 -12.58
CA ALA A 70 -8.33 4.37 -13.25
C ALA A 70 -9.58 4.27 -12.36
N ARG A 71 -9.41 4.01 -11.06
CA ARG A 71 -10.52 3.97 -10.10
C ARG A 71 -11.17 5.34 -9.92
N LEU A 72 -10.38 6.41 -9.79
CA LEU A 72 -10.90 7.77 -9.64
C LEU A 72 -11.70 8.19 -10.88
N LEU A 73 -11.22 7.84 -12.08
CA LEU A 73 -11.93 8.09 -13.33
C LEU A 73 -13.26 7.32 -13.40
N ALA A 74 -13.25 6.03 -13.05
CA ALA A 74 -14.48 5.22 -13.02
C ALA A 74 -15.49 5.75 -11.99
N GLN A 75 -15.04 6.19 -10.81
CA GLN A 75 -15.92 6.80 -9.81
C GLN A 75 -16.52 8.10 -10.33
N LYS A 76 -15.71 8.98 -10.92
CA LYS A 76 -16.20 10.23 -11.52
C LYS A 76 -17.24 10.00 -12.62
N GLN A 77 -17.07 8.94 -13.42
CA GLN A 77 -18.06 8.55 -14.42
C GLN A 77 -19.36 8.11 -13.76
N LEU A 78 -19.31 7.24 -12.75
CA LEU A 78 -20.49 6.79 -12.02
C LEU A 78 -21.20 7.94 -11.28
N ASP A 79 -20.45 8.88 -10.71
CA ASP A 79 -21.05 10.05 -10.05
C ASP A 79 -21.78 10.96 -11.04
N LYS A 80 -21.35 10.95 -12.32
CA LYS A 80 -21.97 11.73 -13.41
C LYS A 80 -23.17 11.01 -14.00
N ASP A 81 -23.04 9.73 -14.31
CA ASP A 81 -24.04 8.95 -15.04
C ASP A 81 -25.10 8.34 -14.10
N GLY A 82 -24.79 8.24 -12.81
CA GLY A 82 -25.63 7.60 -11.79
C GLY A 82 -25.61 6.07 -11.86
N TYR A 83 -26.39 5.45 -10.98
CA TYR A 83 -26.72 4.03 -11.09
C TYR A 83 -27.96 3.86 -11.99
N THR A 84 -28.16 2.66 -12.54
CA THR A 84 -29.36 2.32 -13.33
C THR A 84 -30.65 2.32 -12.51
N PHE A 85 -30.54 2.49 -11.19
CA PHE A 85 -31.62 2.58 -10.24
C PHE A 85 -31.37 3.73 -9.26
N GLU A 86 -32.44 4.26 -8.70
CA GLU A 86 -32.36 5.30 -7.69
C GLU A 86 -32.23 4.66 -6.30
N PRO A 87 -31.22 5.03 -5.49
CA PRO A 87 -31.13 4.56 -4.11
C PRO A 87 -32.27 5.16 -3.27
N ILE A 88 -32.91 4.33 -2.45
CA ILE A 88 -34.01 4.75 -1.56
C ILE A 88 -33.52 5.40 -0.25
N GLY A 89 -32.21 5.35 0.01
CA GLY A 89 -31.62 5.81 1.26
C GLY A 89 -30.12 5.56 1.35
N THR A 90 -29.56 5.91 2.51
CA THR A 90 -28.15 5.76 2.82
C THR A 90 -27.97 4.94 4.10
N VAL A 91 -26.91 4.12 4.13
CA VAL A 91 -26.56 3.30 5.30
C VAL A 91 -25.32 3.90 5.96
N SER A 92 -25.42 4.19 7.27
CA SER A 92 -24.30 4.60 8.11
C SER A 92 -23.98 3.48 9.09
N SER A 93 -22.71 3.09 9.18
CA SER A 93 -22.24 2.02 10.08
C SER A 93 -21.15 2.54 11.02
N CYS A 94 -20.83 1.77 12.06
CA CYS A 94 -19.67 2.04 12.91
C CYS A 94 -18.32 1.85 12.20
N PHE A 95 -18.30 1.36 10.95
CA PHE A 95 -17.08 1.15 10.17
C PHE A 95 -16.84 2.35 9.24
N ARG A 96 -15.66 2.97 9.39
CA ARG A 96 -15.25 4.13 8.59
C ARG A 96 -14.78 3.75 7.18
N ASP A 97 -14.15 2.59 7.02
CA ASP A 97 -13.64 2.11 5.75
C ASP A 97 -13.85 0.60 5.60
N ARG A 98 -13.70 0.09 4.36
CA ARG A 98 -13.84 -1.35 4.07
C ARG A 98 -12.80 -2.26 4.74
N ARG A 99 -11.70 -1.73 5.29
CA ARG A 99 -10.60 -2.54 5.86
C ARG A 99 -10.94 -3.03 7.26
N GLY A 100 -11.73 -2.26 8.00
CA GLY A 100 -12.22 -2.64 9.34
C GLY A 100 -13.57 -3.35 9.35
N THR A 101 -14.28 -3.40 8.22
CA THR A 101 -15.60 -4.05 8.15
C THR A 101 -15.46 -5.57 8.32
N PRO A 102 -16.18 -6.20 9.28
CA PRO A 102 -16.13 -7.62 9.49
C PRO A 102 -16.67 -8.37 8.27
N ARG A 103 -16.09 -9.53 7.97
CA ARG A 103 -16.63 -10.41 6.91
C ARG A 103 -18.00 -10.98 7.27
N GLN A 104 -18.30 -11.07 8.56
CA GLN A 104 -19.57 -11.54 9.11
C GLN A 104 -20.02 -10.58 10.22
N GLY A 105 -20.92 -9.65 9.89
CA GLY A 105 -21.41 -8.64 10.83
C GLY A 105 -22.10 -9.25 12.06
N ALA A 106 -22.84 -10.34 11.89
CA ALA A 106 -23.55 -11.02 12.98
C ALA A 106 -22.65 -11.50 14.14
N LEU A 107 -21.33 -11.66 13.89
CA LEU A 107 -20.38 -12.06 14.93
C LEU A 107 -19.86 -10.89 15.79
N VAL A 108 -20.20 -9.65 15.44
CA VAL A 108 -19.71 -8.46 16.13
C VAL A 108 -20.89 -7.81 16.88
N PRO A 109 -21.00 -7.97 18.21
CA PRO A 109 -22.15 -7.48 18.98
C PRO A 109 -22.36 -5.95 18.88
N GLY A 110 -21.29 -5.20 18.60
CA GLY A 110 -21.33 -3.74 18.45
C GLY A 110 -21.50 -3.23 17.02
N SER A 111 -21.72 -4.09 16.02
CA SER A 111 -21.82 -3.67 14.62
C SER A 111 -23.20 -3.10 14.28
N LEU A 112 -23.57 -2.01 14.95
CA LEU A 112 -24.82 -1.31 14.68
C LEU A 112 -24.68 -0.44 13.41
N ALA A 113 -25.77 -0.36 12.67
CA ALA A 113 -25.90 0.49 11.50
C ALA A 113 -27.27 1.17 11.49
N ARG A 114 -27.36 2.31 10.82
CA ARG A 114 -28.56 3.11 10.65
C ARG A 114 -28.84 3.27 9.16
N ILE A 115 -30.06 2.96 8.75
CA ILE A 115 -30.54 3.21 7.39
C ILE A 115 -31.41 4.47 7.44
N THR A 116 -30.97 5.51 6.74
CA THR A 116 -31.72 6.77 6.61
C THR A 116 -32.32 6.81 5.21
N LEU A 117 -33.65 6.70 5.12
CA LEU A 117 -34.36 6.78 3.85
C LEU A 117 -34.47 8.23 3.37
N HIS A 118 -34.58 8.41 2.06
CA HIS A 118 -34.81 9.72 1.46
C HIS A 118 -36.22 10.23 1.79
N ALA A 119 -36.39 11.55 1.82
CA ALA A 119 -37.69 12.18 2.07
C ALA A 119 -38.76 11.87 1.01
N SER A 120 -38.34 11.41 -0.18
CA SER A 120 -39.24 10.97 -1.26
C SER A 120 -39.96 9.65 -0.95
N ILE A 121 -39.48 8.87 0.03
CA ILE A 121 -40.07 7.58 0.39
C ILE A 121 -41.23 7.80 1.35
N SER A 122 -42.41 7.32 0.97
CA SER A 122 -43.61 7.41 1.82
C SER A 122 -43.44 6.59 3.12
N PRO A 123 -43.76 7.15 4.30
CA PRO A 123 -43.72 6.43 5.58
C PRO A 123 -44.59 5.17 5.59
N THR A 124 -45.68 5.17 4.83
CA THR A 124 -46.59 4.02 4.70
C THR A 124 -45.89 2.77 4.14
N SER A 125 -44.81 2.94 3.37
CA SER A 125 -44.00 1.80 2.87
C SER A 125 -43.29 1.02 3.99
N LEU A 126 -43.20 1.58 5.21
CA LEU A 126 -42.58 0.97 6.37
C LEU A 126 -43.60 0.49 7.41
N GLU A 127 -44.89 0.61 7.13
CA GLU A 127 -45.92 0.08 8.02
C GLU A 127 -45.71 -1.42 8.24
N CYS A 128 -45.96 -1.87 9.47
CA CYS A 128 -45.77 -3.25 9.92
C CYS A 128 -44.32 -3.77 9.88
N LEU A 129 -43.31 -2.99 9.47
CA LEU A 129 -41.91 -3.45 9.49
C LEU A 129 -41.44 -3.85 10.90
N ASN A 130 -42.00 -3.21 11.93
CA ASN A 130 -41.75 -3.52 13.34
C ASN A 130 -42.25 -4.90 13.79
N GLN A 131 -43.08 -5.59 13.00
CA GLN A 131 -43.58 -6.94 13.31
C GLN A 131 -42.58 -8.04 12.93
N PHE A 132 -41.53 -7.70 12.18
CA PHE A 132 -40.50 -8.64 11.74
C PHE A 132 -39.24 -8.52 12.59
N SER A 133 -38.61 -9.65 12.87
CA SER A 133 -37.32 -9.68 13.58
C SER A 133 -36.12 -9.45 12.67
N HIS A 134 -36.26 -9.70 11.36
CA HIS A 134 -35.18 -9.64 10.37
C HIS A 134 -35.69 -9.05 9.05
N MET A 135 -34.79 -8.40 8.30
CA MET A 135 -35.06 -7.89 6.96
C MET A 135 -33.85 -8.11 6.05
N TRP A 136 -34.11 -8.18 4.75
CA TRP A 136 -33.06 -8.17 3.74
C TRP A 136 -32.77 -6.74 3.30
N VAL A 137 -31.49 -6.38 3.27
CA VAL A 137 -31.04 -5.07 2.82
C VAL A 137 -30.19 -5.26 1.57
N LEU A 138 -30.67 -4.71 0.46
CA LEU A 138 -29.90 -4.60 -0.78
C LEU A 138 -29.20 -3.25 -0.78
N PHE A 139 -27.88 -3.25 -0.90
CA PHE A 139 -27.08 -2.03 -0.86
C PHE A 139 -25.91 -2.08 -1.85
N VAL A 140 -25.44 -0.90 -2.21
CA VAL A 140 -24.30 -0.75 -3.14
C VAL A 140 -23.00 -0.62 -2.35
N PHE A 141 -22.03 -1.47 -2.68
CA PHE A 141 -20.65 -1.35 -2.16
C PHE A 141 -19.90 -0.22 -2.88
N HIS A 142 -20.12 1.02 -2.44
CA HIS A 142 -19.52 2.22 -3.05
C HIS A 142 -17.98 2.23 -3.04
N GLU A 143 -17.32 1.53 -2.10
CA GLU A 143 -15.85 1.42 -2.06
C GLU A 143 -15.27 0.21 -2.84
N ASN A 144 -16.05 -0.45 -3.70
CA ASN A 144 -15.55 -1.58 -4.49
C ASN A 144 -14.50 -1.12 -5.52
N THR A 145 -13.46 -1.92 -5.75
CA THR A 145 -12.38 -1.62 -6.72
C THR A 145 -12.66 -2.10 -8.13
N ASN A 146 -13.70 -2.93 -8.33
CA ASN A 146 -13.99 -3.51 -9.64
C ASN A 146 -14.84 -2.62 -10.56
N LEU A 147 -15.10 -1.36 -10.18
CA LEU A 147 -16.02 -0.46 -10.90
C LEU A 147 -15.60 -0.23 -12.37
N ALA A 148 -14.30 -0.10 -12.66
CA ALA A 148 -13.79 0.09 -14.01
C ALA A 148 -14.13 -1.07 -14.98
N LYS A 149 -14.40 -2.27 -14.46
CA LYS A 149 -14.80 -3.44 -15.25
C LYS A 149 -16.31 -3.48 -15.54
N VAL A 150 -17.11 -2.72 -14.78
CA VAL A 150 -18.58 -2.73 -14.87
C VAL A 150 -19.06 -1.66 -15.85
N THR A 151 -18.41 -0.48 -15.88
CA THR A 151 -18.78 0.63 -16.77
C THR A 151 -18.43 0.38 -18.23
N THR A 152 -17.51 -0.55 -18.49
CA THR A 152 -17.15 -1.01 -19.84
C THR A 152 -18.13 -2.08 -20.31
N HIS A 153 -19.35 -1.68 -20.66
CA HIS A 153 -20.36 -2.53 -21.33
C HIS A 153 -19.96 -2.95 -22.77
N LYS A 154 -18.68 -3.24 -23.02
CA LYS A 154 -18.22 -3.96 -24.21
C LYS A 154 -17.80 -5.35 -23.78
N THR A 155 -18.78 -6.26 -23.73
CA THR A 155 -18.57 -7.72 -23.66
C THR A 155 -17.59 -8.17 -22.58
N ALA A 156 -17.87 -7.85 -21.31
CA ALA A 156 -17.07 -8.35 -20.20
C ALA A 156 -17.39 -9.84 -19.95
N THR A 157 -16.67 -10.74 -20.63
CA THR A 157 -16.62 -12.16 -20.24
C THR A 157 -16.03 -12.23 -18.83
N TYR A 158 -16.87 -12.44 -17.82
CA TYR A 158 -16.38 -12.65 -16.46
C TYR A 158 -15.71 -14.02 -16.42
N PRO A 159 -14.39 -14.13 -16.16
CA PRO A 159 -13.75 -15.43 -16.10
C PRO A 159 -14.40 -16.24 -14.98
N SER A 160 -14.76 -17.49 -15.26
CA SER A 160 -15.24 -18.40 -14.23
C SER A 160 -14.15 -18.53 -13.15
N LYS A 161 -14.54 -18.36 -11.87
CA LYS A 161 -13.60 -18.47 -10.73
C LYS A 161 -12.93 -19.84 -10.65
N ILE A 162 -13.54 -20.84 -11.28
CA ILE A 162 -13.04 -22.20 -11.39
C ILE A 162 -12.82 -22.43 -12.88
N ALA A 163 -11.56 -22.63 -13.26
CA ALA A 163 -11.23 -23.17 -14.56
C ALA A 163 -11.33 -24.70 -14.45
N PRO A 164 -12.10 -25.38 -15.31
CA PRO A 164 -12.06 -26.83 -15.35
C PRO A 164 -10.61 -27.29 -15.68
N PRO A 165 -10.14 -28.40 -15.09
CA PRO A 165 -8.83 -28.95 -15.41
C PRO A 165 -8.75 -29.19 -16.92
N ARG A 166 -7.74 -28.61 -17.58
CA ARG A 166 -7.50 -28.86 -18.99
C ARG A 166 -6.98 -30.28 -19.12
N TYR A 167 -7.70 -31.14 -19.84
CA TYR A 167 -7.20 -32.47 -20.19
C TYR A 167 -5.85 -32.31 -20.91
N SER A 168 -4.78 -32.89 -20.36
CA SER A 168 -3.53 -33.03 -21.11
C SER A 168 -3.75 -34.14 -22.13
N THR A 169 -3.77 -33.80 -23.41
CA THR A 169 -3.61 -34.81 -24.46
C THR A 169 -2.15 -35.26 -24.42
N THR A 170 -1.93 -36.48 -23.94
CA THR A 170 -0.65 -37.19 -24.08
C THR A 170 -0.53 -37.76 -25.48
#